data_AF-A0A2N3RFE3-F1
#
_entry.id   AF-A0A2N3RFE3-F1
#
_cell.length_a   1.000
_cell.length_b   1.000
_cell.length_c   1.000
_cell.angle_alpha   90.00
_cell.angle_beta   90.00
_cell.angle_gamma   90.00
#
_symmetry.space_group_name_H-M   'P 1'
#
loop_
_entity.id
_entity.type
_entity.pdbx_description
1 polymer ?
#
loop_
_entity_poly.entity_id
_entity_poly.type
_entity_poly.pdbx_seq_one_letter_code
_entity_poly.pdbx_strand_id
1 'polypeptide(L)'
;MDADTAMHLLAETLLASAKISAPILLITLVVGLVISVLQVVTQIQEMTLTFIPKLIAVGAVIMVLGSWMLLTAVELAKRMFDFAAGL
;
A
#
# COMPACT_ATOMS: atom_id res chain seq x y z
N MET A 1 -18.01 -17.34 18.67
CA MET A 1 -16.79 -16.60 18.26
C MET A 1 -15.92 -16.52 19.50
N ASP A 2 -14.95 -17.42 19.62
CA ASP A 2 -13.96 -17.33 20.68
C ASP A 2 -13.02 -16.15 20.43
N ALA A 3 -12.57 -15.50 21.50
CA ALA A 3 -11.73 -14.30 21.42
C ALA A 3 -10.45 -14.54 20.61
N ASP A 4 -9.88 -15.76 20.70
CA ASP A 4 -8.73 -16.20 19.93
C ASP A 4 -8.96 -16.18 18.41
N THR A 5 -10.16 -16.58 17.96
CA THR A 5 -10.50 -16.59 16.52
C THR A 5 -10.63 -15.17 15.98
N ALA A 6 -11.26 -14.27 16.74
CA ALA A 6 -11.37 -12.87 16.36
C ALA A 6 -9.98 -12.20 16.27
N MET A 7 -9.11 -12.48 17.23
CA MET A 7 -7.74 -11.97 17.24
C MET A 7 -6.94 -12.44 16.02
N HIS A 8 -7.07 -13.72 15.66
CA HIS A 8 -6.40 -14.29 14.51
C HIS A 8 -6.86 -13.65 13.20
N LEU A 9 -8.17 -13.49 13.03
CA LEU A 9 -8.78 -12.87 11.85
C LEU A 9 -8.30 -11.41 11.66
N LEU A 10 -8.24 -10.65 12.76
CA LEU A 10 -7.75 -9.28 12.77
C LEU A 10 -6.27 -9.22 12.37
N ALA A 11 -5.43 -10.10 12.92
CA ALA A 11 -4.01 -10.16 12.59
C ALA A 11 -3.78 -10.48 11.11
N GLU A 12 -4.50 -11.45 10.55
CA GLU A 12 -4.40 -11.82 9.14
C GLU A 12 -4.83 -10.67 8.21
N THR A 13 -5.91 -9.98 8.56
CA THR A 13 -6.42 -8.81 7.81
C THR A 13 -5.41 -7.64 7.84
N LEU A 14 -4.81 -7.38 9.00
CA LEU A 14 -3.76 -6.37 9.16
C LEU A 14 -2.53 -6.71 8.32
N LEU A 15 -2.09 -7.97 8.32
CA LEU A 15 -0.95 -8.40 7.51
C LEU A 15 -1.25 -8.31 6.01
N ALA A 16 -2.46 -8.68 5.58
CA ALA A 16 -2.86 -8.57 4.18
C ALA A 16 -2.92 -7.10 3.72
N SER A 17 -3.53 -6.21 4.50
CA SER A 17 -3.57 -4.78 4.19
C SER A 17 -2.18 -4.14 4.18
N ALA A 18 -1.30 -4.53 5.09
CA ALA A 18 0.10 -4.12 5.08
C ALA A 18 0.84 -4.58 3.82
N LYS A 19 0.66 -5.84 3.39
CA LYS A 19 1.25 -6.35 2.14
C LYS A 19 0.76 -5.61 0.90
N ILE A 20 -0.53 -5.30 0.83
CA ILE A 20 -1.12 -4.57 -0.31
C ILE A 20 -0.58 -3.14 -0.38
N SER A 21 -0.44 -2.46 0.75
CA SER A 21 0.04 -1.07 0.82
C SER A 21 1.56 -0.92 0.72
N ALA A 22 2.33 -1.93 1.12
CA ALA A 22 3.80 -1.93 1.13
C ALA A 22 4.46 -1.38 -0.15
N PRO A 23 4.14 -1.85 -1.38
CA PRO A 23 4.82 -1.37 -2.59
C PRO A 23 4.57 0.12 -2.86
N ILE A 24 3.35 0.61 -2.62
CA ILE A 24 3.00 2.03 -2.81
C ILE A 24 3.71 2.90 -1.77
N LEU A 25 3.74 2.45 -0.51
CA LEU A 25 4.43 3.17 0.56
C LEU A 25 5.94 3.25 0.30
N LEU A 26 6.56 2.15 -0.12
CA LEU A 26 7.99 2.08 -0.37
C LEU A 26 8.40 2.98 -1.55
N ILE A 27 7.65 2.96 -2.66
CA ILE A 27 7.96 3.85 -3.78
C ILE A 27 7.76 5.32 -3.39
N THR A 28 6.68 5.64 -2.66
CA THR A 28 6.37 7.02 -2.27
C THR A 28 7.41 7.55 -1.30
N LEU A 29 7.93 6.69 -0.42
CA LEU A 29 9.01 7.01 0.51
C LEU A 29 10.30 7.32 -0.26
N VAL A 30 10.74 6.42 -1.15
CA VAL A 30 11.98 6.59 -1.91
C VAL A 30 11.92 7.86 -2.77
N VAL A 31 10.84 8.04 -3.53
CA VAL A 31 10.68 9.22 -4.40
C VAL A 31 10.56 10.48 -3.57
N GLY A 32 9.81 10.45 -2.46
CA GLY A 32 9.70 11.59 -1.56
C GLY A 32 11.04 12.00 -0.94
N LEU A 33 11.87 11.04 -0.56
CA LEU A 33 13.20 11.29 -0.02
C LEU A 33 14.12 11.91 -1.08
N VAL A 34 14.16 11.33 -2.29
CA VAL A 34 14.97 11.84 -3.40
C VAL A 34 14.60 13.29 -3.73
N ILE A 35 13.30 13.57 -3.86
CA ILE A 35 12.84 14.93 -4.15
C ILE A 35 13.14 15.88 -2.99
N SER A 36 12.97 15.46 -1.73
CA SER A 36 13.31 16.30 -0.57
C SER A 36 14.77 16.71 -0.55
N VAL A 37 15.69 15.80 -0.88
CA VAL A 37 17.12 16.12 -0.98
C VAL A 37 17.37 17.11 -2.13
N LEU A 38 16.77 16.89 -3.30
CA LEU A 38 16.92 17.79 -4.45
C LEU A 38 16.40 19.20 -4.14
N GLN A 39 15.28 19.31 -3.42
CA GLN A 39 14.72 20.60 -3.00
C GLN A 39 15.66 21.36 -2.08
N VAL A 40 16.32 20.66 -1.15
CA VAL A 40 17.29 21.27 -0.24
C VAL A 40 18.55 21.72 -0.99
N VAL A 41 19.10 20.87 -1.86
CA VAL A 41 20.34 21.17 -2.61
C VAL A 41 20.14 22.30 -3.63
N THR A 42 18.98 22.37 -4.27
CA THR A 42 18.68 23.40 -5.28
C THR A 42 18.01 24.65 -4.71
N GLN A 43 17.67 24.64 -3.42
CA GLN A 43 16.91 25.70 -2.74
C GLN A 43 15.51 25.98 -3.33
N ILE A 44 14.97 25.09 -4.16
CA ILE A 44 13.64 25.25 -4.77
C ILE A 44 12.62 24.50 -3.92
N GLN A 45 11.80 25.24 -3.17
CA GLN A 45 10.76 24.69 -2.27
C GLN A 45 9.34 24.86 -2.83
N GLU A 46 9.18 24.57 -4.12
CA GLU A 46 7.88 24.63 -4.79
C GLU A 46 7.04 23.39 -4.49
N MET A 47 5.82 23.60 -4.00
CA MET A 47 4.88 22.53 -3.62
C MET A 47 4.58 21.57 -4.80
N THR A 48 4.48 22.10 -6.02
CA THR A 48 4.18 21.33 -7.24
C THR A 48 5.28 20.33 -7.60
N LEU A 49 6.54 20.66 -7.35
CA LEU A 49 7.70 19.78 -7.61
C LEU A 49 7.71 18.54 -6.71
N THR A 50 7.11 18.60 -5.52
CA THR A 50 6.94 17.40 -4.68
C THR A 50 5.82 16.49 -5.15
N PHE A 51 4.79 17.06 -5.75
CA PHE A 51 3.53 16.37 -5.98
C PHE A 51 3.56 15.56 -7.28
N ILE A 52 4.01 16.17 -8.37
CA ILE A 52 3.96 15.57 -9.70
C ILE A 52 4.85 14.30 -9.80
N PRO A 53 6.12 14.31 -9.38
CA PRO A 53 6.97 13.11 -9.48
C PRO A 53 6.43 11.95 -8.63
N LYS A 54 5.90 12.25 -7.43
CA LYS A 54 5.26 11.24 -6.57
C LYS A 54 4.04 10.62 -7.24
N LEU A 55 3.18 11.43 -7.87
CA LEU A 55 1.98 10.95 -8.54
C LEU A 55 2.32 10.02 -9.71
N ILE A 56 3.31 10.39 -10.52
CA ILE A 56 3.81 9.56 -11.62
C ILE A 56 4.35 8.23 -11.09
N ALA A 57 5.13 8.26 -10.01
CA ALA A 57 5.68 7.06 -9.40
C ALA A 57 4.61 6.11 -8.84
N VAL A 58 3.60 6.65 -8.15
CA VAL A 58 2.45 5.87 -7.68
C VAL A 58 1.67 5.28 -8.86
N GLY A 59 1.43 6.07 -9.91
CA GLY A 59 0.77 5.60 -11.13
C GLY A 59 1.53 4.45 -11.80
N ALA A 60 2.85 4.55 -11.90
CA ALA A 60 3.70 3.49 -12.44
C ALA A 60 3.64 2.22 -11.59
N VAL A 61 3.68 2.33 -10.26
CA VAL A 61 3.54 1.18 -9.36
C VAL A 61 2.17 0.53 -9.49
N ILE A 62 1.08 1.30 -9.59
CA ILE A 62 -0.25 0.75 -9.81
C ILE A 62 -0.34 0.05 -11.17
N MET A 63 0.29 0.59 -12.22
CA MET A 63 0.30 -0.08 -13.53
C MET A 63 1.01 -1.43 -13.49
N VAL A 64 2.13 -1.55 -12.76
CA VAL A 64 2.92 -2.78 -12.72
C VAL A 64 2.41 -3.78 -11.68
N LEU A 65 2.09 -3.31 -10.48
CA LEU A 65 1.74 -4.13 -9.31
C LEU A 65 0.24 -4.12 -8.99
N GLY A 66 -0.58 -3.32 -9.68
CA GLY A 66 -2.01 -3.21 -9.41
C GLY A 66 -2.76 -4.53 -9.56
N SER A 67 -2.40 -5.36 -10.55
CA SER A 67 -2.99 -6.70 -10.70
C SER A 67 -2.72 -7.58 -9.48
N TRP A 68 -1.47 -7.62 -9.00
CA TRP A 68 -1.10 -8.40 -7.82
C TRP A 68 -1.78 -7.89 -6.54
N MET A 69 -1.88 -6.56 -6.38
CA MET A 69 -2.58 -5.94 -5.26
C MET A 69 -4.06 -6.30 -5.24
N LEU A 70 -4.72 -6.28 -6.40
CA LEU A 70 -6.12 -6.69 -6.55
C LEU A 70 -6.33 -8.16 -6.24
N LEU A 71 -5.46 -9.05 -6.75
CA LEU A 71 -5.54 -10.48 -6.45
C LEU A 71 -5.41 -10.75 -4.94
N THR A 72 -4.49 -10.05 -4.27
CA THR A 72 -4.31 -10.16 -2.82
C THR A 72 -5.54 -9.66 -2.05
N ALA A 73 -6.16 -8.56 -2.50
CA ALA A 73 -7.39 -8.05 -1.90
C ALA A 73 -8.58 -9.01 -2.10
N VAL A 74 -8.70 -9.62 -3.27
CA VAL A 74 -9.74 -10.61 -3.57
C VAL A 74 -9.53 -11.88 -2.75
N GLU A 75 -8.30 -12.34 -2.59
CA GLU A 75 -7.96 -13.48 -1.73
C GLU A 75 -8.35 -13.23 -0.27
N LEU A 76 -8.04 -12.05 0.26
CA LEU A 76 -8.48 -11.64 1.59
C LEU A 76 -10.02 -11.64 1.69
N ALA A 77 -10.71 -11.08 0.69
CA ALA A 77 -12.17 -11.05 0.67
C ALA A 77 -12.77 -12.47 0.68
N LYS A 78 -12.23 -13.39 -0.14
CA LYS A 78 -12.68 -14.79 -0.18
C LYS A 78 -12.51 -15.47 1.18
N ARG A 79 -11.35 -15.33 1.83
CA ARG A 79 -11.10 -15.87 3.17
C ARG A 79 -12.09 -15.37 4.21
N MET A 80 -12.45 -14.09 4.14
CA MET A 80 -13.48 -13.52 5.03
C MET A 80 -14.87 -14.10 4.75
N PHE A 81 -15.23 -14.31 3.47
CA PHE A 81 -16.51 -14.90 3.10
C PHE A 81 -16.60 -16.38 3.48
N ASP A 82 -15.55 -17.16 3.29
CA ASP A 82 -15.50 -18.58 3.65
C ASP A 82 -15.67 -18.73 5.18
N PHE A 83 -14.91 -17.95 5.95
CA PHE A 83 -15.04 -17.89 7.41
C PHE A 83 -16.45 -17.49 7.87
N ALA A 84 -17.07 -16.50 7.21
CA ALA A 84 -18.43 -16.06 7.53
C ALA A 84 -19.50 -17.08 7.14
N ALA A 85 -19.29 -17.86 6.07
CA ALA A 85 -20.18 -18.91 5.61
C ALA A 85 -20.10 -20.20 6.46
N GLY A 86 -19.12 -20.29 7.38
CA GLY A 86 -18.92 -21.46 8.23
C GLY A 86 -18.27 -22.65 7.51
N LEU A 87 -17.61 -22.39 6.38
CA LEU A 87 -16.71 -23.32 5.69
C LEU A 87 -15.27 -23.12 6.23
#